data_AF-A0A1E7ZG29-F1
#
_entry.id   AF-A0A1E7ZG29-F1
#
_cell.length_a   1.000
_cell.length_b   1.000
_cell.length_c   1.000
_cell.angle_alpha   90.00
_cell.angle_beta   90.00
_cell.angle_gamma   90.00
#
_symmetry.space_group_name_H-M   'P 1'
#
loop_
_entity.id
_entity.type
_entity.pdbx_description
1 polymer ?
#
loop_
_entity_poly.entity_id
_entity_poly.type
_entity_poly.pdbx_seq_one_letter_code
_entity_poly.pdbx_strand_id
1 'polypeptide(L)'
;MHATGTSPAVLMKAYVMAYEAIGLTPPEAANLLGVSENALTQSLYVGFAENSNEAEIQLALVRMYHLLFALSDGDSRRIAEWLNRFNFHLNAVPLTVCHNLAGIIYVTDYLEDLHSGGGMPFVDIKGHIHAANDDEERTMRR
;
A
#
# COMPACT_ATOMS: atom_id res chain seq x y z
N MET A 1 -9.45 26.22 10.17
CA MET A 1 -8.06 25.77 9.94
C MET A 1 -8.08 24.89 8.71
N HIS A 2 -7.68 25.38 7.54
CA HIS A 2 -7.49 24.52 6.39
C HIS A 2 -6.25 23.67 6.69
N ALA A 3 -6.42 22.36 6.85
CA ALA A 3 -5.29 21.46 6.78
C ALA A 3 -4.63 21.73 5.42
N THR A 4 -3.42 22.27 5.43
CA THR A 4 -2.63 22.45 4.22
C THR A 4 -2.42 21.07 3.62
N GLY A 5 -3.15 20.76 2.55
CA GLY A 5 -3.00 19.54 1.79
C GLY A 5 -1.54 19.39 1.33
N THR A 6 -1.09 18.15 1.16
CA THR A 6 0.19 17.86 0.52
C THR A 6 0.18 18.50 -0.86
N SER A 7 1.20 19.32 -1.18
CA SER A 7 1.30 19.92 -2.51
C SER A 7 1.18 18.86 -3.62
N PRO A 8 0.39 19.11 -4.68
CA PRO A 8 0.25 18.20 -5.82
C PRO A 8 1.56 17.64 -6.37
N ALA A 9 2.61 18.46 -6.50
CA ALA A 9 3.91 18.03 -6.97
C ALA A 9 4.62 17.08 -5.99
N VAL A 10 4.44 17.29 -4.68
CA VAL A 10 4.98 16.42 -3.64
C VAL A 10 4.26 15.07 -3.64
N LEU A 11 2.92 15.08 -3.77
CA LEU A 11 2.14 13.86 -3.89
C LEU A 11 2.52 13.07 -5.15
N MET A 12 2.69 13.76 -6.29
CA MET A 12 3.14 13.14 -7.53
C MET A 12 4.51 12.47 -7.38
N LYS A 13 5.47 13.15 -6.75
CA LYS A 13 6.79 12.58 -6.48
C LYS A 13 6.70 11.34 -5.57
N ALA A 14 5.89 11.41 -4.51
CA ALA A 14 5.67 10.28 -3.61
C ALA A 14 5.01 9.10 -4.33
N TYR A 15 4.06 9.37 -5.22
CA TYR A 15 3.42 8.36 -6.06
C TYR A 15 4.43 7.66 -6.97
N VAL A 16 5.33 8.42 -7.63
CA VAL A 16 6.41 7.82 -8.45
C VAL A 16 7.26 6.87 -7.63
N MET A 17 7.73 7.32 -6.47
CA MET A 17 8.54 6.48 -5.59
C MET A 17 7.79 5.23 -5.12
N ALA A 18 6.50 5.37 -4.78
CA ALA A 18 5.68 4.27 -4.30
C ALA A 18 5.44 3.21 -5.40
N TYR A 19 5.03 3.62 -6.60
CA TYR A 19 4.74 2.66 -7.67
C TYR A 19 6.01 1.92 -8.12
N GLU A 20 7.14 2.62 -8.20
CA GLU A 20 8.44 2.00 -8.54
C GLU A 20 8.86 1.00 -7.45
N ALA A 21 8.69 1.37 -6.18
CA ALA A 21 9.09 0.53 -5.06
C ALA A 21 8.26 -0.77 -4.91
N ILE A 22 7.01 -0.76 -5.35
CA ILE A 22 6.17 -1.97 -5.39
C ILE A 22 6.30 -2.76 -6.71
N GLY A 23 7.07 -2.24 -7.67
CA GLY A 23 7.39 -2.92 -8.93
C GLY A 23 6.43 -2.66 -10.09
N LEU A 24 5.61 -1.60 -10.04
CA LEU A 24 4.81 -1.18 -11.19
C LEU A 24 5.68 -0.44 -12.22
N THR A 25 5.35 -0.62 -13.49
CA THR A 25 5.91 0.15 -14.60
C THR A 25 5.16 1.48 -14.79
N PRO A 26 5.77 2.50 -15.42
CA PRO A 26 5.07 3.76 -15.71
C PRO A 26 3.75 3.60 -16.49
N PRO A 27 3.63 2.70 -17.48
CA PRO A 27 2.34 2.42 -18.13
C PRO A 27 1.28 1.85 -17.17
N GLU A 28 1.66 0.93 -16.29
CA GLU A 28 0.74 0.38 -15.28
C GLU A 28 0.30 1.44 -14.27
N ALA A 29 1.22 2.31 -13.86
CA ALA A 29 0.92 3.44 -12.99
C ALA A 29 -0.02 4.45 -13.67
N ALA A 30 0.22 4.79 -14.95
CA ALA A 30 -0.69 5.65 -15.71
C ALA A 30 -2.10 5.03 -15.82
N ASN A 31 -2.17 3.73 -16.11
CA ASN A 31 -3.42 3.00 -16.18
C ASN A 31 -4.16 2.97 -14.83
N LEU A 32 -3.42 2.80 -13.72
CA LEU A 32 -3.99 2.84 -12.38
C LEU A 32 -4.64 4.20 -12.08
N LEU A 33 -4.06 5.31 -12.55
CA LEU A 33 -4.66 6.65 -12.44
C LEU A 33 -5.81 6.89 -13.43
N GLY A 34 -6.00 6.03 -14.43
CA GLY A 34 -6.97 6.25 -15.51
C GLY A 34 -6.54 7.32 -16.53
N VAL A 35 -5.23 7.57 -16.65
CA VAL A 35 -4.67 8.59 -17.56
C VAL A 35 -3.75 7.97 -18.62
N SER A 36 -3.41 8.73 -19.65
CA SER A 36 -2.39 8.32 -20.63
C SER A 36 -0.96 8.46 -20.06
N GLU A 37 -0.01 7.69 -20.60
CA GLU A 37 1.42 7.82 -20.25
C GLU A 37 1.96 9.24 -20.49
N ASN A 38 1.47 9.92 -21.53
CA ASN A 38 1.83 11.32 -21.80
C ASN A 38 1.30 12.25 -20.71
N ALA A 39 0.05 12.05 -20.26
CA ALA A 39 -0.51 12.83 -19.16
C ALA A 39 0.23 12.58 -17.84
N LEU A 40 0.60 11.32 -17.55
CA LEU A 40 1.46 10.97 -16.42
C LEU A 40 2.80 11.75 -16.50
N THR A 41 3.46 11.72 -17.66
CA THR A 41 4.74 12.40 -17.88
C THR A 41 4.64 13.93 -17.69
N GLN A 42 3.59 14.54 -18.23
CA GLN A 42 3.35 15.99 -18.07
C GLN A 42 3.07 16.36 -16.60
N SER A 43 2.44 15.47 -15.84
CA SER A 43 2.11 15.69 -14.43
C SER A 43 3.31 15.59 -13.48
N LEU A 44 4.46 15.02 -13.89
CA LEU A 44 5.60 14.75 -13.01
C LEU A 44 6.10 15.95 -12.18
N TYR A 45 5.97 17.17 -12.71
CA TYR A 45 6.43 18.40 -12.03
C TYR A 45 5.32 19.22 -11.38
N VAL A 46 4.07 19.01 -11.76
CA VAL A 46 2.92 19.83 -11.34
C VAL A 46 1.93 19.08 -10.47
N GLY A 47 1.81 17.76 -10.66
CA GLY A 47 0.82 16.89 -10.04
C GLY A 47 -0.59 17.07 -10.58
N PHE A 48 -1.54 16.41 -9.92
CA PHE A 48 -2.98 16.50 -10.20
C PHE A 48 -3.68 17.40 -9.16
N ALA A 49 -4.89 17.84 -9.49
CA ALA A 49 -5.67 18.67 -8.57
C ALA A 49 -5.99 17.90 -7.27
N GLU A 50 -5.94 18.56 -6.12
CA GLU A 50 -6.05 17.92 -4.80
C GLU A 50 -7.33 17.08 -4.57
N ASN A 51 -8.42 17.41 -5.26
CA ASN A 51 -9.72 16.73 -5.15
C ASN A 51 -10.06 15.90 -6.41
N SER A 52 -9.06 15.49 -7.18
CA SER A 52 -9.26 14.65 -8.36
C SER A 52 -9.17 13.16 -8.02
N ASN A 53 -9.71 12.31 -8.91
CA ASN A 53 -9.61 10.86 -8.75
C ASN A 53 -8.14 10.39 -8.75
N GLU A 54 -7.29 11.03 -9.54
CA GLU A 54 -5.86 10.74 -9.59
C GLU A 54 -5.22 11.01 -8.22
N ALA A 55 -5.51 12.15 -7.59
CA ALA A 55 -4.97 12.47 -6.27
C ALA A 55 -5.42 11.47 -5.19
N GLU A 56 -6.66 10.99 -5.25
CA GLU A 56 -7.17 9.94 -4.36
C GLU A 56 -6.38 8.63 -4.52
N ILE A 57 -6.19 8.18 -5.77
CA ILE A 57 -5.44 6.96 -6.09
C ILE A 57 -3.97 7.10 -5.67
N GLN A 58 -3.37 8.26 -5.93
CA GLN A 58 -2.00 8.55 -5.51
C GLN A 58 -1.85 8.45 -4.00
N LEU A 59 -2.77 9.06 -3.25
CA LEU A 59 -2.75 9.06 -1.80
C LEU A 59 -2.95 7.65 -1.23
N ALA A 60 -3.87 6.87 -1.79
CA ALA A 60 -4.11 5.49 -1.39
C ALA A 60 -2.86 4.63 -1.59
N LEU A 61 -2.20 4.71 -2.76
CA LEU A 61 -1.00 3.94 -3.05
C LEU A 61 0.17 4.33 -2.13
N VAL A 62 0.37 5.64 -1.91
CA VAL A 62 1.44 6.14 -1.03
C VAL A 62 1.23 5.66 0.41
N ARG A 63 -0.01 5.67 0.91
CA ARG A 63 -0.34 5.16 2.25
C ARG A 63 -0.07 3.67 2.37
N MET A 64 -0.51 2.88 1.39
CA MET A 64 -0.24 1.44 1.34
C MET A 64 1.25 1.16 1.39
N TYR A 65 2.05 1.85 0.55
CA TYR A 65 3.50 1.69 0.53
C TYR A 65 4.16 2.09 1.86
N HIS A 66 3.66 3.14 2.52
CA HIS A 66 4.16 3.55 3.83
C HIS A 66 3.96 2.43 4.88
N LEU A 67 2.79 1.79 4.91
CA LEU A 67 2.52 0.67 5.81
C LEU A 67 3.42 -0.54 5.51
N LEU A 68 3.60 -0.88 4.23
CA LEU A 68 4.54 -1.92 3.80
C LEU A 68 5.96 -1.63 4.33
N PHE A 69 6.42 -0.39 4.17
CA PHE A 69 7.73 0.05 4.64
C PHE A 69 7.86 -0.03 6.16
N ALA A 70 6.84 0.41 6.90
CA ALA A 70 6.83 0.34 8.37
C ALA A 70 6.84 -1.11 8.88
N LEU A 71 6.04 -2.00 8.26
CA LEU A 71 5.94 -3.41 8.64
C LEU A 71 7.20 -4.21 8.29
N SER A 72 7.95 -3.79 7.26
CA SER A 72 9.16 -4.49 6.81
C SER A 72 10.44 -4.00 7.48
N ASP A 73 10.37 -3.04 8.41
CA ASP A 73 11.52 -2.28 8.93
C ASP A 73 12.35 -1.62 7.80
N GLY A 74 11.68 -1.26 6.70
CA GLY A 74 12.30 -0.67 5.51
C GLY A 74 13.02 -1.66 4.58
N ASP A 75 12.92 -2.97 4.80
CA ASP A 75 13.51 -3.98 3.92
C ASP A 75 12.71 -4.11 2.62
N SER A 76 13.25 -3.54 1.53
CA SER A 76 12.63 -3.55 0.20
C SER A 76 12.52 -4.95 -0.41
N ARG A 77 13.44 -5.87 -0.08
CA ARG A 77 13.37 -7.26 -0.56
C ARG A 77 12.19 -7.97 0.08
N ARG A 78 11.93 -7.76 1.38
CA ARG A 78 10.75 -8.31 2.06
C ARG A 78 9.45 -7.76 1.49
N ILE A 79 9.39 -6.46 1.21
CA ILE A 79 8.23 -5.84 0.55
C ILE A 79 7.96 -6.52 -0.80
N ALA A 80 8.99 -6.66 -1.65
CA ALA A 80 8.88 -7.30 -2.95
C ALA A 80 8.45 -8.78 -2.83
N GLU A 81 9.04 -9.54 -1.92
CA GLU A 81 8.67 -10.94 -1.67
C GLU A 81 7.22 -11.09 -1.20
N TRP A 82 6.76 -10.22 -0.30
CA TRP A 82 5.39 -10.26 0.20
C TRP A 82 4.38 -9.90 -0.89
N LEU A 83 4.64 -8.84 -1.66
CA LEU A 83 3.77 -8.39 -2.75
C LEU A 83 3.59 -9.45 -3.85
N ASN A 84 4.60 -10.31 -4.06
CA ASN A 84 4.64 -11.33 -5.11
C ASN A 84 4.31 -12.75 -4.62
N ARG A 85 4.06 -12.95 -3.33
CA ARG A 85 3.67 -14.25 -2.75
C ARG A 85 2.16 -14.32 -2.58
N PHE A 86 1.57 -15.49 -2.81
CA PHE A 86 0.16 -15.72 -2.50
C PHE A 86 -0.11 -15.47 -1.00
N ASN A 87 -1.07 -14.61 -0.71
CA ASN A 87 -1.52 -14.28 0.63
C ASN A 87 -2.90 -14.91 0.87
N PHE A 88 -3.00 -15.78 1.87
CA PHE A 88 -4.23 -16.53 2.18
C PHE A 88 -5.38 -15.64 2.67
N HIS A 89 -5.10 -14.56 3.40
CA HIS A 89 -6.14 -13.64 3.86
C HIS A 89 -6.75 -12.86 2.70
N LEU A 90 -5.90 -12.44 1.75
CA LEU A 90 -6.35 -11.76 0.52
C LEU A 90 -6.87 -12.74 -0.54
N ASN A 91 -6.61 -14.05 -0.37
CA ASN A 91 -6.85 -15.11 -1.34
C ASN A 91 -6.29 -14.77 -2.75
N ALA A 92 -5.15 -14.07 -2.79
CA ALA A 92 -4.54 -13.55 -4.01
C ALA A 92 -3.05 -13.21 -3.79
N VAL A 93 -2.34 -12.93 -4.88
CA VAL A 93 -1.04 -12.26 -4.82
C VAL A 93 -1.29 -10.76 -4.61
N PRO A 94 -0.79 -10.12 -3.54
CA PRO A 94 -1.17 -8.74 -3.20
C PRO A 94 -1.00 -7.74 -4.34
N LEU A 95 0.11 -7.82 -5.11
CA LEU A 95 0.35 -6.92 -6.23
C LEU A 95 -0.75 -7.00 -7.31
N THR A 96 -1.30 -8.20 -7.54
CA THR A 96 -2.39 -8.41 -8.51
C THR A 96 -3.71 -7.81 -8.05
N VAL A 97 -3.89 -7.61 -6.74
CA VAL A 97 -5.07 -6.94 -6.17
C VAL A 97 -4.98 -5.43 -6.41
N CYS A 98 -3.78 -4.84 -6.35
CA CYS A 98 -3.53 -3.40 -6.45
C CYS A 98 -3.67 -2.79 -7.87
N HIS A 99 -4.40 -3.44 -8.79
CA HIS A 99 -4.60 -2.94 -10.16
C HIS A 99 -5.70 -1.87 -10.29
N ASN A 100 -6.39 -1.55 -9.18
CA ASN A 100 -7.40 -0.49 -9.11
C ASN A 100 -7.48 0.08 -7.68
N LEU A 101 -8.19 1.20 -7.50
CA LEU A 101 -8.33 1.87 -6.21
C LEU A 101 -8.92 0.96 -5.11
N ALA A 102 -9.98 0.21 -5.41
CA ALA A 102 -10.63 -0.65 -4.43
C ALA A 102 -9.70 -1.75 -3.91
N GLY A 103 -8.87 -2.31 -4.80
CA GLY A 103 -7.85 -3.29 -4.43
C GLY A 103 -6.74 -2.69 -3.57
N ILE A 104 -6.29 -1.47 -3.86
CA ILE A 104 -5.32 -0.75 -3.03
C ILE A 104 -5.88 -0.51 -1.63
N ILE A 105 -7.13 -0.04 -1.52
CA ILE A 105 -7.80 0.18 -0.24
C ILE A 105 -7.90 -1.14 0.53
N TYR A 106 -8.35 -2.22 -0.11
CA TYR A 106 -8.47 -3.53 0.53
C TYR A 106 -7.13 -4.04 1.09
N VAL A 107 -6.04 -3.89 0.33
CA VAL A 107 -4.69 -4.25 0.81
C VAL A 107 -4.23 -3.31 1.93
N THR A 108 -4.54 -2.02 1.84
CA THR A 108 -4.22 -1.02 2.87
C THR A 108 -4.89 -1.36 4.19
N ASP A 109 -6.20 -1.60 4.20
CA ASP A 109 -6.97 -1.96 5.39
C ASP A 109 -6.39 -3.21 6.07
N TYR A 110 -6.06 -4.24 5.27
CA TYR A 110 -5.37 -5.43 5.79
C TYR A 110 -4.03 -5.09 6.46
N LEU A 111 -3.20 -4.24 5.84
CA LEU A 111 -1.91 -3.83 6.40
C LEU A 111 -2.07 -2.96 7.66
N GLU A 112 -3.11 -2.13 7.75
CA GLU A 112 -3.43 -1.34 8.95
C GLU A 112 -3.79 -2.25 10.13
N ASP A 113 -4.59 -3.28 9.90
CA ASP A 113 -4.92 -4.30 10.90
C ASP A 113 -3.67 -5.03 11.40
N LEU A 114 -2.75 -5.36 10.50
CA LEU A 114 -1.45 -5.95 10.84
C LEU A 114 -0.58 -4.98 11.65
N HIS A 115 -0.51 -3.72 11.22
CA HIS A 115 0.32 -2.71 11.87
C HIS A 115 -0.16 -2.37 13.28
N SER A 116 -1.47 -2.35 13.48
CA SER A 116 -2.09 -2.02 14.76
C SER A 116 -2.12 -3.20 15.75
N GLY A 117 -1.69 -4.40 15.33
CA GLY A 117 -1.73 -5.62 16.13
C GLY A 117 -3.14 -6.17 16.35
N GLY A 118 -4.12 -5.72 15.55
CA GLY A 118 -5.52 -6.14 15.63
C GLY A 118 -5.83 -7.41 14.84
N GLY A 119 -5.09 -7.66 13.75
CA GLY A 119 -5.09 -8.92 13.04
C GLY A 119 -3.88 -9.76 13.43
N MET A 120 -4.08 -10.99 13.91
CA MET A 120 -3.00 -11.98 13.98
C MET A 120 -2.87 -12.66 12.60
N PRO A 121 -1.95 -12.23 11.72
CA PRO A 121 -1.73 -12.94 10.48
C PRO A 121 -1.07 -14.28 10.78
N PHE A 122 -1.46 -15.34 10.10
CA PHE A 122 -0.73 -16.61 10.23
C PHE A 122 0.75 -16.45 9.85
N VAL A 123 1.07 -15.53 8.93
CA VAL A 123 2.43 -15.09 8.57
C VAL A 123 2.46 -13.58 8.33
N ASP A 124 3.30 -12.85 9.07
CA ASP A 124 3.48 -11.41 8.86
C ASP A 124 4.49 -11.07 7.73
N ILE A 125 4.66 -9.78 7.41
CA ILE A 125 5.63 -9.31 6.41
C ILE A 125 7.08 -9.69 6.73
N LYS A 126 7.39 -9.90 8.02
CA LYS A 126 8.72 -10.31 8.47
C LYS A 126 8.94 -11.82 8.33
N GLY A 127 7.89 -12.57 7.99
CA GLY A 127 7.89 -14.03 7.85
C GLY A 127 7.72 -14.75 9.18
N HIS A 128 7.31 -14.06 10.25
CA HIS A 128 7.00 -14.71 11.51
C HIS A 128 5.67 -15.43 11.40
N ILE A 129 5.66 -16.70 11.80
CA ILE A 129 4.43 -17.46 11.97
C ILE A 129 3.86 -17.08 13.34
N HIS A 130 2.68 -16.45 13.37
CA HIS A 130 1.96 -16.25 14.63
C HIS A 130 1.16 -17.51 14.91
N ALA A 131 1.40 -18.13 16.08
CA ALA A 131 0.61 -19.27 16.52
C ALA A 131 -0.83 -18.82 16.73
N ALA A 132 -1.79 -19.54 16.14
CA ALA A 132 -3.18 -19.37 16.51
C ALA A 132 -3.33 -19.79 17.98
N ASN A 133 -3.59 -18.82 18.87
CA ASN A 133 -3.95 -18.96 20.29
C ASN A 133 -2.81 -18.98 21.33
N ASP A 134 -2.34 -17.80 21.75
CA ASP A 134 -1.70 -17.63 23.07
C ASP A 134 -2.44 -16.62 23.99
N ASP A 135 -3.31 -15.76 23.45
CA ASP A 135 -4.00 -14.73 24.24
C ASP A 135 -5.32 -15.19 24.90
N GLU A 136 -5.96 -16.26 24.40
CA GLU A 136 -7.11 -16.86 25.08
C GLU A 136 -6.71 -17.59 26.39
N GLU A 137 -5.50 -18.17 26.47
CA GLU A 137 -5.02 -18.79 27.71
C GLU A 137 -4.66 -17.77 28.80
N ARG A 138 -4.24 -16.55 28.43
CA ARG A 138 -3.90 -15.49 29.40
C ARG A 138 -5.14 -14.81 30.01
N THR A 139 -6.25 -14.78 29.29
CA THR A 139 -7.53 -14.23 29.78
C THR A 139 -8.34 -15.25 30.57
N MET A 140 -8.13 -16.56 30.38
CA MET A 140 -8.72 -17.62 31.21
C MET A 140 -7.92 -17.98 32.48
N ARG A 141 -6.68 -17.50 32.64
CA ARG A 141 -5.82 -17.70 33.83
C ARG A 141 -5.73 -16.46 34.74
N ARG A 142 -6.81 -15.70 34.89
CA ARG A 142 -6.93 -14.64 35.91
C ARG A 142 -8.23 -14.75 36.68
#